data_AF-A0A520FWA7-F1
#
_entry.id   AF-A0A520FWA7-F1
#
_cell.length_a   1.000
_cell.length_b   1.000
_cell.length_c   1.000
_cell.angle_alpha   90.00
_cell.angle_beta   90.00
_cell.angle_gamma   90.00
#
_symmetry.space_group_name_H-M   'P 1'
#
loop_
_entity.id
_entity.type
_entity.pdbx_description
1 polymer ?
#
loop_
_entity_poly.entity_id
_entity_poly.type
_entity_poly.pdbx_seq_one_letter_code
_entity_poly.pdbx_strand_id
1 'polypeptide(L)' 'MGVPGLDDILGGGLTPQRLYLLEGAPGAGKTTLSIQFLREGVARGEGFVAISRLRRADAGNGPGQRTARL' A
#
# COMPACT_ATOMS: atom_id res chain seq x y z
N MET A 1 3.94 -11.30 11.19
CA MET A 1 3.27 -10.51 10.14
C MET A 1 2.28 -11.36 9.35
N GLY A 2 2.23 -12.69 9.55
CA GLY A 2 1.32 -13.57 8.82
C GLY A 2 1.88 -13.99 7.46
N VAL A 3 3.18 -13.75 7.23
CA VAL A 3 3.90 -14.14 6.01
C VAL A 3 5.13 -14.95 6.46
N PRO A 4 5.04 -16.28 6.50
CA PRO A 4 6.04 -17.13 7.17
C PRO A 4 7.49 -16.85 6.73
N GLY A 5 7.77 -16.87 5.43
CA GLY A 5 9.14 -16.66 4.93
C GLY A 5 9.69 -15.26 5.22
N LEU A 6 8.84 -14.24 5.34
CA LEU A 6 9.28 -12.90 5.75
C LEU A 6 9.44 -12.80 7.26
N ASP A 7 8.55 -13.44 8.03
CA ASP A 7 8.66 -13.50 9.48
C ASP A 7 9.96 -14.21 9.90
N ASP A 8 10.37 -15.28 9.20
CA ASP A 8 11.64 -15.97 9.43
C ASP A 8 12.85 -15.05 9.20
N ILE A 9 12.86 -14.31 8.09
CA ILE A 9 13.94 -13.35 7.77
C ILE A 9 14.01 -12.22 8.82
N LEU A 10 12.86 -11.80 9.34
CA LEU A 10 12.75 -10.73 10.34
C LEU A 10 12.92 -11.22 11.78
N GLY A 11 13.08 -12.53 12.02
CA GLY A 11 13.23 -13.11 13.36
C GLY A 11 11.94 -13.14 14.18
N GLY A 12 10.80 -13.45 13.54
CA GLY A 12 9.48 -13.53 14.16
C GLY A 12 8.53 -12.37 13.82
N GLY A 13 8.93 -11.51 12.88
CA GLY A 13 8.14 -10.37 12.41
C GLY A 13 8.72 -9.01 12.83
N LEU A 14 7.91 -7.95 12.75
CA LEU A 14 8.34 -6.60 13.10
C LEU A 14 8.31 -6.39 14.62
N THR A 15 9.39 -5.85 15.16
CA THR A 15 9.47 -5.41 16.56
C THR A 15 8.48 -4.26 16.82
N PRO A 16 7.69 -4.31 17.92
CA PRO A 16 6.76 -3.25 18.29
C PRO A 16 7.43 -1.88 18.50
N GLN A 17 6.64 -0.81 18.45
CA GLN A 17 7.07 0.57 18.73
C GLN A 17 8.23 1.07 17.84
N ARG A 18 8.27 0.62 16.59
CA ARG A 18 9.26 1.05 15.59
C ARG A 18 8.58 1.52 14.32
N LEU A 19 9.27 2.40 13.59
CA LEU A 19 8.89 2.84 12.26
C LEU A 19 9.54 1.94 11.20
N TYR A 20 8.74 1.43 10.28
CA TYR A 20 9.20 0.65 9.13
C TYR A 20 8.79 1.33 7.84
N LEU A 21 9.73 1.46 6.89
CA LEU A 21 9.47 1.97 5.55
C LEU A 21 9.42 0.79 4.57
N LEU A 22 8.32 0.68 3.84
CA LEU A 22 8.14 -0.32 2.80
C LEU A 22 8.24 0.34 1.42
N GLU A 23 9.38 0.13 0.75
CA GLU A 23 9.68 0.70 -0.57
C GLU A 23 9.73 -0.39 -1.66
N GLY A 24 9.46 -0.01 -2.91
CA GLY A 24 9.58 -0.90 -4.07
C GLY A 24 8.85 -0.37 -5.31
N ALA A 25 9.05 -1.01 -6.46
CA ALA A 25 8.38 -0.64 -7.70
C ALA A 25 6.84 -0.76 -7.63
N PRO A 26 6.06 -0.03 -8.46
CA PRO A 26 4.62 -0.27 -8.62
C PRO A 26 4.35 -1.76 -8.89
N GLY A 27 3.32 -2.32 -8.25
CA GLY A 27 3.00 -3.75 -8.39
C GLY A 27 3.83 -4.72 -7.53
N ALA A 28 4.87 -4.27 -6.81
CA ALA A 28 5.70 -5.12 -5.94
C ALA A 28 4.98 -5.69 -4.68
N GLY A 29 3.64 -5.58 -4.59
CA GLY A 29 2.88 -6.16 -3.48
C GLY A 29 2.89 -5.39 -2.16
N LYS A 30 3.38 -4.13 -2.13
CA LYS A 30 3.45 -3.33 -0.90
C LYS A 30 2.11 -3.21 -0.17
N THR A 31 1.06 -2.84 -0.89
CA THR A 31 -0.30 -2.74 -0.35
C THR A 31 -0.78 -4.09 0.18
N THR A 32 -0.50 -5.17 -0.56
CA THR A 32 -0.84 -6.53 -0.13
C THR A 32 -0.16 -6.86 1.19
N LEU A 33 1.14 -6.60 1.31
CA LEU A 33 1.90 -6.83 2.54
C LEU A 33 1.35 -6.00 3.72
N SER A 34 1.04 -4.72 3.50
CA SER A 34 0.42 -3.87 4.52
C SER A 34 -0.90 -4.45 5.01
N ILE A 35 -1.76 -4.93 4.11
CA ILE A 35 -3.04 -5.56 4.47
C ILE A 35 -2.83 -6.88 5.21
N GLN A 36 -1.85 -7.71 4.81
CA GLN A 36 -1.54 -8.95 5.52
C GLN A 36 -1.13 -8.66 6.97
N PHE A 37 -0.26 -7.68 7.18
CA PHE A 37 0.15 -7.24 8.51
C PHE A 37 -1.04 -6.77 9.35
N LEU A 38 -1.89 -5.89 8.79
CA LEU A 38 -3.09 -5.43 9.48
C LEU A 38 -4.03 -6.57 9.84
N ARG A 39 -4.23 -7.53 8.94
CA ARG A 39 -5.12 -8.68 9.17
C ARG A 39 -4.60 -9.56 10.31
N GLU A 40 -3.30 -9.83 10.33
CA GLU A 40 -2.66 -10.59 11.41
C GLU A 40 -2.80 -9.87 12.75
N GLY A 41 -2.59 -8.55 12.77
CA GLY A 41 -2.78 -7.75 13.97
C GLY A 41 -4.22 -7.76 14.49
N VAL A 42 -5.22 -7.65 13.59
CA VAL A 42 -6.64 -7.76 13.96
C VAL A 42 -6.94 -9.13 14.57
N ALA A 43 -6.36 -10.21 14.03
CA ALA A 43 -6.51 -11.55 14.61
C ALA A 43 -5.92 -11.67 16.03
N ARG A 44 -4.97 -10.80 16.38
CA ARG A 44 -4.37 -10.67 17.72
C ARG A 44 -5.12 -9.70 18.64
N GLY A 45 -6.18 -9.05 18.15
CA GLY A 45 -6.95 -8.06 18.90
C GLY A 45 -6.29 -6.67 18.97
N GLU A 46 -5.33 -6.39 18.11
CA GLU A 46 -4.66 -5.08 18.04
C GLU A 46 -5.50 -4.06 17.24
N GLY A 47 -5.41 -2.78 17.63
CA GLY A 47 -6.09 -1.68 16.92
C GLY A 47 -5.20 -1.04 15.85
N PHE A 48 -5.77 -0.67 14.69
CA PHE A 48 -5.01 -0.15 13.56
C PHE A 48 -5.67 1.04 12.87
N VAL A 49 -4.84 1.85 12.21
CA VAL A 49 -5.25 2.89 11.28
C VAL A 49 -4.52 2.67 9.96
N ALA A 50 -5.27 2.59 8.85
CA ALA A 50 -4.72 2.47 7.51
C ALA A 50 -5.05 3.74 6.71
N ILE A 51 -4.03 4.36 6.12
CA ILE A 51 -4.18 5.55 5.27
C ILE A 51 -3.63 5.22 3.90
N SER A 52 -4.46 5.39 2.87
CA SER A 52 -4.10 5.13 1.48
C SER A 52 -4.36 6.35 0.63
N ARG A 53 -3.45 6.61 -0.33
CA ARG A 53 -3.65 7.64 -1.36
C ARG A 53 -4.34 7.00 -2.56
N LEU A 54 -5.56 7.44 -2.86
CA LEU A 54 -6.23 7.09 -4.10
C LEU A 54 -5.75 8.02 -5.22
N ARG A 55 -5.10 7.47 -6.25
CA ARG A 55 -4.77 8.24 -7.46
C ARG A 55 -6.04 8.41 -8.28
N ARG A 56 -6.53 9.64 -8.41
CA ARG A 56 -7.52 9.96 -9.44
C ARG A 56 -6.82 9.94 -10.79
N ALA A 57 -7.41 9.25 -11.78
CA ALA A 57 -6.92 9.33 -13.15
C ALA A 57 -7.00 10.78 -13.63
N ASP A 58 -5.93 11.20 -14.28
CA ASP A 58 -5.74 12.51 -14.87
C ASP A 58 -6.82 12.69 -15.95
N ALA A 59 -7.80 13.57 -15.70
CA ALA A 59 -8.72 13.99 -16.76
C ALA A 59 -7.89 14.80 -17.77
N GLY A 60 -7.53 14.17 -18.88
CA GLY A 60 -6.68 14.77 -19.90
C GLY A 60 -7.24 16.09 -20.43
N ASN A 61 -6.46 17.15 -20.35
CA ASN A 61 -6.61 18.31 -21.23
C ASN A 61 -5.63 18.12 -22.39
N GLY A 62 -6.11 17.64 -23.53
CA GLY A 62 -5.33 17.58 -24.76
C GLY A 62 -5.25 18.96 -25.43
N PRO A 63 -4.11 19.36 -26.03
CA PRO A 63 -4.04 20.56 -26.85
C PRO A 63 -4.71 20.27 -28.19
N GLY A 64 -5.95 20.72 -28.40
CA GLY A 64 -6.66 20.42 -29.66
C GLY A 64 -8.06 21.01 -29.84
N GLN A 65 -8.47 22.03 -29.08
CA GLN A 65 -9.74 22.73 -29.33
C GLN A 65 -9.61 23.70 -30.53
N ARG A 66 -9.55 23.14 -31.75
CA ARG A 66 -9.88 23.84 -32.98
C ARG A 66 -10.51 22.80 -33.91
N THR A 67 -11.79 22.92 -34.25
CA THR A 67 -12.34 22.78 -35.62
C THR A 67 -13.86 22.99 -35.60
N ALA A 68 -14.28 23.99 -36.40
CA ALA A 68 -15.57 24.19 -37.06
C ALA A 68 -16.88 24.31 -36.23
N ARG A 69 -17.31 25.57 -36.04
CA ARG A 69 -18.72 25.94 -36.26
C ARG A 69 -18.79 26.63 -37.63
N LEU A 70 -19.47 25.99 -38.58
CA LEU A 70 -20.17 26.66 -39.69
C LEU A 70 -21.65 26.63 -39.35
#